data_AF-A0A7S2JVC4-F1
#
_entry.id   AF-A0A7S2JVC4-F1
#
_cell.length_a   1.000
_cell.length_b   1.000
_cell.length_c   1.000
_cell.angle_alpha   90.00
_cell.angle_beta   90.00
_cell.angle_gamma   90.00
#
_symmetry.space_group_name_H-M   'P 1'
#
loop_
_entity.id
_entity.type
_entity.pdbx_description
1 polymer ?
#
loop_
_entity_poly.entity_id
_entity_poly.type
_entity_poly.pdbx_seq_one_letter_code
_entity_poly.pdbx_strand_id
1 'polypeptide(L)'
;VELRTQSVEYLTSLPFDGYAIGGSLGSNRTELMDLLDWMMPMFDSPGRKDKPRHLLGIADEEGIRGAVVRGLDTMDSCYPTRVSRHGTFLTRQGKLHIKSSKHSKSYGIPIDDQCSCS
;
A
#
# COMPACT_ATOMS: atom_id res chain seq x y z
N VAL A 1 12.63 -0.13 -16.93
CA VAL A 1 11.42 -0.35 -17.76
C VAL A 1 11.55 -1.65 -18.55
N GLU A 2 12.57 -1.81 -19.41
CA GLU A 2 12.79 -3.04 -20.20
C GLU A 2 12.70 -4.36 -19.39
N LEU A 3 13.44 -4.47 -18.28
CA LEU A 3 13.39 -5.67 -17.43
C LEU A 3 12.01 -5.90 -16.78
N ARG A 4 11.26 -4.83 -16.51
CA ARG A 4 9.88 -4.94 -16.00
C ARG A 4 8.96 -5.46 -17.10
N THR A 5 9.13 -5.00 -18.34
CA THR A 5 8.37 -5.50 -19.49
C THR A 5 8.58 -7.01 -19.67
N GLN A 6 9.85 -7.44 -19.72
CA GLN A 6 10.21 -8.86 -19.85
C GLN A 6 9.65 -9.69 -18.69
N SER A 7 9.71 -9.15 -17.46
CA SER A 7 9.16 -9.81 -16.27
C SER A 7 7.65 -9.98 -16.36
N VAL A 8 6.90 -8.95 -16.77
CA VAL A 8 5.44 -9.02 -16.94
C VAL A 8 5.07 -10.01 -18.05
N GLU A 9 5.73 -9.95 -19.20
CA GLU A 9 5.48 -10.86 -20.32
C GLU A 9 5.72 -12.33 -19.91
N TYR A 10 6.85 -12.61 -19.26
CA TYR A 10 7.17 -13.95 -18.78
C TYR A 10 6.16 -14.43 -17.74
N LEU A 11 5.90 -13.66 -16.69
CA LEU A 11 5.00 -14.07 -15.61
C LEU A 11 3.55 -14.23 -16.08
N THR A 12 3.10 -13.38 -17.01
CA THR A 12 1.73 -13.48 -17.56
C THR A 12 1.58 -14.61 -18.58
N SER A 13 2.68 -15.18 -19.10
CA SER A 13 2.64 -16.41 -19.90
C SER A 13 2.43 -17.68 -19.05
N LEU A 14 2.58 -17.58 -17.73
CA LEU A 14 2.47 -18.70 -16.79
C LEU A 14 1.09 -18.74 -16.13
N PRO A 15 0.63 -19.92 -15.69
CA PRO A 15 -0.71 -20.11 -15.13
C PRO A 15 -0.79 -19.72 -13.64
N PHE A 16 -0.37 -18.51 -13.27
CA PHE A 16 -0.53 -18.00 -11.90
C PHE A 16 -1.93 -17.47 -11.66
N ASP A 17 -2.42 -17.59 -10.42
CA ASP A 17 -3.74 -17.06 -10.02
C ASP A 17 -3.74 -15.54 -9.81
N GLY A 18 -2.57 -14.92 -9.63
CA GLY A 18 -2.41 -13.49 -9.37
C GLY A 18 -0.98 -13.01 -9.61
N TYR A 19 -0.76 -11.70 -9.53
CA TYR A 19 0.55 -11.08 -9.80
C TYR A 19 0.97 -10.17 -8.67
N ALA A 20 2.18 -10.36 -8.17
CA ALA A 20 2.77 -9.48 -7.17
C ALA A 20 3.74 -8.48 -7.82
N ILE A 21 3.70 -7.24 -7.33
CA ILE A 21 4.53 -6.13 -7.76
C ILE A 21 5.46 -5.79 -6.61
N GLY A 22 6.74 -6.11 -6.78
CA GLY A 22 7.78 -5.88 -5.77
C GLY A 22 9.12 -5.50 -6.38
N GLY A 23 10.18 -5.58 -5.56
CA GLY A 23 11.55 -5.24 -5.95
C GLY A 23 11.86 -3.75 -5.75
N SER A 24 12.80 -3.22 -6.54
CA SER A 24 13.06 -1.77 -6.55
C SER A 24 11.91 -1.04 -7.23
N LEU A 25 11.11 -0.34 -6.44
CA LEU A 25 9.88 0.33 -6.87
C LEU A 25 10.04 1.86 -6.97
N GLY A 26 11.28 2.33 -7.12
CA GLY A 26 11.62 3.75 -7.12
C GLY A 26 12.20 4.22 -5.79
N SER A 27 12.85 5.38 -5.82
CA SER A 27 13.53 6.01 -4.69
C SER A 27 12.58 6.88 -3.86
N ASN A 28 11.46 7.27 -4.47
CA ASN A 28 10.43 8.11 -3.87
C ASN A 28 9.05 7.69 -4.39
N ARG A 29 8.02 8.33 -3.84
CA ARG A 29 6.65 7.97 -4.16
C ARG A 29 6.21 8.39 -5.56
N THR A 30 6.73 9.48 -6.10
CA THR A 30 6.45 9.90 -7.48
C THR A 30 6.93 8.82 -8.45
N GLU A 31 8.16 8.36 -8.29
CA GLU A 31 8.74 7.28 -9.11
C GLU A 31 7.93 5.98 -8.99
N LEU A 32 7.46 5.63 -7.79
CA LEU A 32 6.55 4.49 -7.60
C LEU A 32 5.25 4.67 -8.38
N MET A 33 4.62 5.84 -8.28
CA MET A 33 3.35 6.10 -8.97
C MET A 33 3.53 6.06 -10.49
N ASP A 34 4.58 6.68 -11.02
CA ASP A 34 4.91 6.68 -12.45
C ASP A 34 5.18 5.25 -12.95
N LEU A 35 5.88 4.44 -12.15
CA LEU A 35 6.12 3.03 -12.47
C LEU A 35 4.82 2.23 -12.52
N LEU A 36 3.92 2.45 -11.55
CA LEU A 36 2.62 1.78 -11.53
C LEU A 36 1.74 2.23 -12.69
N ASP A 37 1.67 3.52 -12.99
CA ASP A 37 0.90 4.06 -14.13
C ASP A 37 1.36 3.46 -15.46
N TRP A 38 2.67 3.29 -15.63
CA TRP A 38 3.22 2.65 -16.81
C TRP A 38 2.95 1.13 -16.86
N MET A 39 3.05 0.44 -15.72
CA MET A 39 3.04 -1.03 -15.68
C MET A 39 1.62 -1.62 -15.62
N MET A 40 0.67 -0.95 -14.97
CA MET A 40 -0.67 -1.52 -14.72
C MET A 40 -1.47 -1.84 -16.00
N PRO A 41 -1.42 -1.00 -17.06
CA PRO A 41 -2.08 -1.32 -18.33
C PRO A 41 -1.59 -2.64 -18.97
N MET A 42 -0.37 -3.08 -18.65
CA MET A 42 0.17 -4.34 -19.15
C MET A 42 -0.57 -5.56 -18.60
N PHE A 43 -1.40 -5.43 -17.57
CA PHE A 43 -2.18 -6.55 -17.00
C PHE A 43 -3.64 -6.60 -17.51
N ASP A 44 -4.04 -5.71 -18.41
CA ASP A 44 -5.46 -5.54 -18.79
C ASP A 44 -5.93 -6.40 -19.97
N SER A 45 -5.09 -7.32 -20.46
CA SER A 45 -5.52 -8.23 -21.54
C SER A 45 -6.51 -9.30 -21.03
N PRO A 46 -7.32 -9.88 -21.94
CA PRO A 46 -8.18 -11.02 -21.60
C PRO A 46 -7.38 -12.16 -20.97
N GLY A 47 -7.96 -12.81 -19.96
CA GLY A 47 -7.33 -13.91 -19.22
C GLY A 47 -6.40 -13.49 -18.07
N ARG A 48 -6.07 -12.21 -17.93
CA ARG A 48 -5.30 -11.68 -16.79
C ARG A 48 -5.93 -10.46 -16.10
N LYS A 49 -6.88 -9.78 -16.75
CA LYS A 49 -7.56 -8.61 -16.18
C LYS A 49 -8.19 -8.87 -14.81
N ASP A 50 -8.79 -10.03 -14.62
CA ASP A 50 -9.52 -10.40 -13.39
C ASP A 50 -8.62 -11.08 -12.33
N LYS A 51 -7.32 -11.21 -12.61
CA LYS A 51 -6.38 -11.81 -11.65
C LYS A 51 -5.92 -10.75 -10.64
N PRO A 52 -5.95 -11.04 -9.32
CA PRO A 52 -5.56 -10.09 -8.28
C PRO A 52 -4.12 -9.63 -8.42
N ARG A 53 -3.90 -8.34 -8.12
CA ARG A 53 -2.63 -7.64 -8.18
C ARG A 53 -2.23 -7.20 -6.78
N HIS A 54 -1.07 -7.65 -6.31
CA HIS A 54 -0.59 -7.41 -4.95
C HIS A 54 0.62 -6.45 -4.95
N LEU A 55 0.57 -5.37 -4.19
CA LEU A 55 1.70 -4.46 -4.01
C LEU A 55 2.49 -4.82 -2.75
N LEU A 56 3.74 -5.26 -2.94
CA LEU A 56 4.59 -5.76 -1.86
C LEU A 56 5.23 -4.63 -1.05
N GLY A 57 5.04 -4.67 0.27
CA GLY A 57 5.77 -3.86 1.25
C GLY A 57 5.35 -2.38 1.36
N ILE A 58 4.32 -1.95 0.63
CA ILE A 58 3.84 -0.57 0.61
C ILE A 58 2.35 -0.55 0.98
N ALA A 59 2.05 0.02 2.15
CA ALA A 59 0.68 0.18 2.63
C ALA A 59 0.57 1.32 3.67
N ASP A 60 1.29 2.42 3.47
CA ASP A 60 0.97 3.68 4.13
C ASP A 60 -0.28 4.31 3.49
N GLU A 61 -0.93 5.25 4.18
CA GLU A 61 -2.23 5.78 3.74
C GLU A 61 -2.22 6.28 2.28
N GLU A 62 -1.18 7.01 1.90
CA GLU A 62 -1.08 7.59 0.57
C GLU A 62 -0.67 6.53 -0.47
N GLY A 63 0.19 5.59 -0.09
CA GLY A 63 0.49 4.40 -0.88
C GLY A 63 -0.76 3.60 -1.22
N ILE A 64 -1.63 3.36 -0.23
CA ILE A 64 -2.90 2.64 -0.41
C ILE A 64 -3.80 3.39 -1.40
N ARG A 65 -4.02 4.70 -1.20
CA ARG A 65 -4.86 5.51 -2.09
C ARG A 65 -4.32 5.51 -3.52
N GLY A 66 -3.01 5.67 -3.68
CA GLY A 66 -2.34 5.68 -4.98
C GLY A 66 -2.41 4.33 -5.69
N ALA A 67 -2.27 3.23 -4.96
CA ALA A 67 -2.31 1.86 -5.48
C ALA A 67 -3.73 1.46 -5.92
N VAL A 68 -4.74 1.72 -5.08
CA VAL A 68 -6.14 1.34 -5.36
C VAL A 68 -6.64 1.99 -6.65
N VAL A 69 -6.36 3.29 -6.86
CA VAL A 69 -6.76 4.01 -8.08
C VAL A 69 -6.13 3.42 -9.34
N ARG A 70 -5.00 2.73 -9.22
CA ARG A 70 -4.26 2.08 -10.32
C ARG A 70 -4.62 0.61 -10.50
N GLY A 71 -5.59 0.09 -9.75
CA GLY A 71 -6.08 -1.28 -9.88
C GLY A 71 -5.26 -2.32 -9.13
N LEU A 72 -4.59 -1.93 -8.03
CA LEU A 72 -4.02 -2.89 -7.08
C LEU A 72 -5.09 -3.36 -6.10
N ASP A 73 -5.16 -4.66 -5.86
CA ASP A 73 -6.22 -5.29 -5.05
C ASP A 73 -5.80 -5.52 -3.61
N THR A 74 -4.53 -5.85 -3.38
CA THR A 74 -4.02 -6.20 -2.06
C THR A 74 -2.65 -5.57 -1.80
N MET A 75 -2.35 -5.30 -0.53
CA MET A 75 -1.13 -4.62 -0.09
C MET A 75 -0.69 -5.18 1.27
N ASP A 76 0.61 -5.17 1.54
CA ASP A 76 1.15 -5.47 2.86
C ASP A 76 2.18 -4.42 3.30
N SER A 77 2.27 -4.15 4.60
CA SER A 77 3.37 -3.36 5.15
C SER A 77 3.50 -3.53 6.65
N CYS A 78 4.74 -3.47 7.14
CA CYS A 78 4.99 -3.34 8.57
C CYS A 78 4.66 -1.92 9.11
N TYR A 79 4.40 -0.94 8.24
CA TYR A 79 4.18 0.47 8.59
C TYR A 79 3.24 0.69 9.79
N PRO A 80 1.97 0.22 9.78
CA PRO A 80 1.03 0.51 10.87
C PRO A 80 1.52 -0.01 12.22
N THR A 81 2.08 -1.22 12.25
CA THR A 81 2.59 -1.80 13.49
C THR A 81 3.87 -1.12 13.96
N ARG A 82 4.76 -0.74 13.03
CA ARG A 82 6.03 -0.07 13.34
C ARG A 82 5.80 1.30 13.94
N VAL A 83 4.98 2.15 13.31
CA VAL A 83 4.74 3.52 13.79
C VAL A 83 3.98 3.53 15.12
N SER A 84 3.05 2.59 15.32
CA SER A 84 2.32 2.42 16.58
C SER A 84 3.26 2.10 17.75
N ARG A 85 4.20 1.15 17.58
CA ARG A 85 5.22 0.85 18.60
C ARG A 85 6.10 2.05 18.96
N HIS A 86 6.28 3.00 18.05
CA HIS A 86 7.01 4.24 18.32
C HIS A 86 6.14 5.37 18.90
N GLY A 87 4.83 5.15 19.06
CA GLY A 87 3.88 6.09 19.67
C GLY A 87 3.16 6.98 18.65
N THR A 88 3.03 6.54 17.40
CA THR A 88 2.20 7.20 16.39
C THR A 88 1.00 6.33 16.04
N PHE A 89 -0.19 6.84 16.29
CA PHE A 89 -1.44 6.18 15.90
C PHE A 89 -1.99 6.78 14.61
N LEU A 90 -2.58 5.93 13.78
CA LEU A 90 -3.24 6.33 12.54
C LEU A 90 -4.72 6.54 12.85
N THR A 91 -5.23 7.74 12.62
CA THR A 91 -6.63 8.13 12.85
C THR A 91 -7.21 8.72 11.58
N ARG A 92 -8.53 8.87 11.52
CA ARG A 92 -9.23 9.51 10.40
C ARG A 92 -8.85 10.99 10.23
N GLN A 93 -8.43 11.64 11.31
CA GLN A 93 -7.96 13.02 11.33
C GLN A 93 -6.44 13.11 11.09
N GLY A 94 -5.78 12.00 10.74
CA GLY A 94 -4.35 11.91 10.44
C GLY A 94 -3.55 11.23 11.55
N LYS A 95 -2.24 11.54 11.61
CA LYS A 95 -1.32 10.91 12.57
C LYS A 95 -1.45 11.56 13.95
N LEU A 96 -1.63 10.75 14.99
CA LEU A 96 -1.65 11.17 16.38
C LEU A 96 -0.38 10.70 17.10
N HIS A 97 0.38 11.63 17.69
CA HIS A 97 1.57 11.30 18.49
C HIS A 97 1.20 11.19 19.97
N ILE A 98 0.95 9.97 20.46
CA ILE A 98 0.39 9.75 21.80
C ILE A 98 1.32 10.23 22.94
N LYS A 99 2.63 10.30 22.66
CA LYS A 99 3.65 10.77 23.61
C LYS A 99 3.64 12.30 23.81
N SER A 100 2.82 13.05 23.07
CA SER A 100 2.70 14.50 23.25
C SER A 100 2.09 14.83 24.61
N SER A 101 2.67 15.81 25.33
CA SER A 101 2.23 16.22 26.67
C SER A 101 0.75 16.65 26.74
N LYS A 102 0.18 17.10 25.62
CA LYS A 102 -1.24 17.45 25.50
C LYS A 102 -2.18 16.28 25.82
N HIS A 103 -1.70 15.04 25.69
CA HIS A 103 -2.46 13.82 25.97
C HIS A 103 -2.25 13.26 27.39
N SER A 104 -1.40 13.89 28.21
CA SER A 104 -1.03 13.40 29.57
C SER A 104 -2.21 13.26 30.54
N LYS A 105 -3.35 13.91 30.25
CA LYS A 105 -4.57 13.85 31.05
C LYS A 105 -5.76 13.28 30.28
N SER A 106 -5.54 12.74 29.09
CA SER A 106 -6.59 12.22 28.20
C SER A 106 -6.94 10.77 28.53
N TYR A 107 -7.54 10.56 29.70
CA TYR A 107 -7.93 9.23 30.17
C TYR A 107 -9.32 8.84 29.68
N GLY A 108 -9.48 7.58 29.27
CA GLY A 108 -10.78 7.03 28.83
C GLY A 108 -11.31 7.61 27.50
N ILE A 109 -10.50 8.41 26.79
CA ILE A 109 -10.85 8.96 25.48
C ILE A 109 -10.33 7.98 24.41
N PRO A 110 -11.18 7.49 23.50
CA PRO A 110 -10.74 6.69 22.35
C PRO A 110 -9.69 7.41 21.51
N ILE A 111 -8.81 6.65 20.86
CA ILE A 111 -7.81 7.20 19.93
C ILE A 111 -8.49 7.86 18.72
N ASP A 112 -9.57 7.24 18.24
CA ASP A 112 -10.43 7.71 17.15
C ASP A 112 -11.88 7.36 17.52
N ASP A 113 -12.78 8.34 17.47
CA ASP A 113 -14.17 8.24 17.91
C ASP A 113 -15.04 7.37 16.99
N GLN A 114 -14.57 7.08 15.78
CA GLN A 114 -15.23 6.23 14.81
C GLN A 114 -14.52 4.89 14.61
N CYS A 115 -13.45 4.60 15.37
CA CYS A 115 -12.85 3.26 15.38
C CYS A 115 -13.72 2.30 16.18
N SER A 116 -14.08 1.17 15.57
CA SER A 116 -14.77 0.05 16.23
C SER A 116 -13.81 -0.93 16.91
N CYS A 117 -12.51 -0.63 16.94
CA CYS A 117 -11.48 -1.43 17.57
C CYS A 117 -11.65 -1.46 19.11
N SER A 118 -11.33 -2.62 19.72
CA SER A 118 -11.38 -2.84 21.17
C SER A 118 -10.27 -2.11 21.93
#